data_AF-A0A846D208-F1
#
_entry.id   AF-A0A846D208-F1
#
_cell.length_a   1.000
_cell.length_b   1.000
_cell.length_c   1.000
_cell.angle_alpha   90.00
_cell.angle_beta   90.00
_cell.angle_gamma   90.00
#
_symmetry.space_group_name_H-M   'P 1'
#
loop_
_entity.id
_entity.type
_entity.pdbx_description
1 polymer ?
#
loop_
_entity_poly.entity_id
_entity_poly.type
_entity_poly.pdbx_seq_one_letter_code
_entity_poly.pdbx_strand_id
1 'polypeptide(L)'
;MELEHRGGLIKKKLESRRAARRGRRNRHTRYRKPRFLNRRCPEGWLSPSLEHRVLTIETWVKRLIKFCPVNEIWVEKVKFDTQKMQNPEINGTEYQQGELAGYEVREYLLEKWGR
;
A
#
# COMPACT_ATOMS: atom_id res chain seq x y z
N MET A 1 -12.37 8.09 -27.55
CA MET A 1 -12.02 6.85 -26.82
C MET A 1 -12.28 7.16 -25.35
N GLU A 2 -13.34 6.61 -24.75
CA GLU A 2 -13.67 6.89 -23.34
C GLU A 2 -12.74 6.12 -22.40
N LEU A 3 -12.24 6.80 -21.38
CA LEU A 3 -11.34 6.25 -20.38
C LEU A 3 -12.17 5.70 -19.22
N GLU A 4 -12.57 4.44 -19.31
CA GLU A 4 -13.25 3.76 -18.19
C GLU A 4 -12.28 3.51 -17.03
N HIS A 5 -12.46 4.23 -15.92
CA HIS A 5 -11.64 4.05 -14.74
C HIS A 5 -12.01 2.77 -13.97
N ARG A 6 -11.19 1.73 -14.11
CA ARG A 6 -11.43 0.40 -13.48
C ARG A 6 -10.93 0.28 -12.04
N GLY A 7 -10.22 1.27 -11.51
CA GLY A 7 -9.62 1.20 -10.16
C GLY A 7 -10.66 0.97 -9.05
N GLY A 8 -11.81 1.64 -9.13
CA GLY A 8 -12.90 1.48 -8.16
C GLY A 8 -13.50 0.07 -8.18
N LEU A 9 -13.66 -0.53 -9.37
CA LEU A 9 -14.16 -1.89 -9.53
C LEU A 9 -13.18 -2.92 -8.95
N ILE A 10 -11.88 -2.72 -9.16
CA ILE A 10 -10.83 -3.59 -8.62
C ILE A 10 -10.85 -3.53 -7.09
N LYS A 11 -10.94 -2.35 -6.49
CA LYS A 11 -11.05 -2.18 -5.03
C LYS A 11 -12.25 -2.93 -4.48
N LYS A 12 -13.45 -2.73 -5.05
CA LYS A 12 -14.68 -3.43 -4.64
C LYS A 12 -14.53 -4.95 -4.71
N LYS A 13 -13.93 -5.48 -5.79
CA LYS A 13 -13.66 -6.92 -5.93
C LYS A 13 -12.69 -7.44 -4.85
N LEU A 14 -11.64 -6.69 -4.53
CA LEU A 14 -10.67 -7.05 -3.48
C LEU A 14 -11.32 -7.05 -2.08
N GLU A 15 -12.18 -6.07 -1.80
CA GLU A 15 -12.94 -5.98 -0.55
C GLU A 15 -13.92 -7.14 -0.40
N SER A 16 -14.68 -7.47 -1.44
CA SER A 16 -15.58 -8.64 -1.44
C SER A 16 -14.82 -9.94 -1.15
N ARG A 17 -13.68 -10.17 -1.83
CA ARG A 17 -12.80 -11.33 -1.55
C ARG A 17 -12.28 -11.33 -0.11
N ARG A 18 -11.97 -10.18 0.45
CA ARG A 18 -11.52 -10.03 1.86
C ARG A 18 -12.65 -10.38 2.82
N ALA A 19 -13.86 -9.86 2.59
CA ALA A 19 -15.04 -10.13 3.41
C ALA A 19 -15.39 -11.62 3.42
N ALA A 20 -15.42 -12.26 2.24
CA ALA A 20 -15.65 -13.71 2.14
C ALA A 20 -14.58 -14.53 2.90
N ARG A 21 -13.30 -14.16 2.78
CA ARG A 21 -12.20 -14.79 3.55
C ARG A 21 -12.37 -14.62 5.07
N ARG A 22 -12.77 -13.43 5.52
CA ARG A 22 -13.05 -13.14 6.94
C ARG A 22 -14.23 -13.96 7.44
N GLY A 23 -15.32 -14.01 6.67
CA GLY A 23 -16.51 -14.81 6.98
C GLY A 23 -16.19 -16.30 7.14
N ARG A 24 -15.39 -16.88 6.23
CA ARG A 24 -14.94 -18.27 6.35
C ARG A 24 -14.12 -18.55 7.61
N ARG A 25 -13.26 -17.62 8.01
CA ARG A 25 -12.42 -17.78 9.22
C ARG A 25 -13.22 -17.62 10.51
N ASN A 26 -14.17 -16.68 10.55
CA ASN A 26 -14.89 -16.34 11.77
C ASN A 26 -16.13 -17.20 11.99
N ARG A 27 -16.91 -17.49 10.93
CA ARG A 27 -18.20 -18.20 11.05
C ARG A 27 -18.08 -19.71 10.83
N HIS A 28 -17.16 -20.15 9.96
CA HIS A 28 -17.12 -21.55 9.50
C HIS A 28 -15.96 -22.37 10.10
N THR A 29 -15.09 -21.78 10.92
CA THR A 29 -14.02 -22.53 11.59
C THR A 29 -13.93 -22.12 13.04
N ARG A 30 -14.24 -23.04 13.96
CA ARG A 30 -14.18 -22.84 15.41
C ARG A 30 -12.76 -22.54 15.90
N TYR A 31 -11.75 -23.15 15.27
CA TYR A 31 -10.33 -22.85 15.47
C TYR A 31 -9.57 -23.06 14.15
N ARG A 32 -9.08 -21.98 13.53
CA ARG A 32 -8.14 -22.05 12.40
C ARG A 32 -6.95 -21.15 12.66
N LYS A 33 -5.80 -21.74 12.98
CA LYS A 33 -4.54 -21.01 13.16
C LYS A 33 -4.23 -20.17 11.91
N PRO A 34 -3.80 -18.90 12.07
CA PRO A 34 -3.46 -18.06 10.93
C PRO A 34 -2.27 -18.63 10.19
N ARG A 35 -2.39 -18.77 8.87
CA ARG A 35 -1.33 -19.26 7.98
C ARG A 35 -0.72 -18.09 7.21
N PHE A 36 0.04 -17.24 7.90
CA PHE A 36 0.71 -16.09 7.27
C PHE A 36 1.79 -16.55 6.29
N LEU A 37 2.56 -17.58 6.69
CA LEU A 37 3.66 -18.17 5.91
C LEU A 37 3.19 -18.97 4.69
N ASN A 38 1.92 -19.39 4.62
CA ASN A 38 1.41 -20.18 3.49
C ASN A 38 0.91 -19.30 2.34
N ARG A 39 1.10 -17.98 2.42
CA ARG A 39 0.83 -17.07 1.32
C ARG A 39 2.07 -17.04 0.41
N ARG A 40 2.22 -18.04 -0.45
CA ARG A 40 3.23 -18.00 -1.50
C ARG A 40 2.81 -16.96 -2.53
N CYS A 41 3.67 -15.99 -2.80
CA CYS A 41 3.54 -15.08 -3.92
C CYS A 41 4.66 -15.44 -4.91
N PRO A 42 4.38 -15.52 -6.22
CA PRO A 42 5.43 -15.64 -7.22
C PRO A 42 6.42 -14.48 -7.12
N GLU A 43 7.64 -14.70 -7.57
CA GLU A 43 8.60 -13.63 -7.75
C GLU A 43 8.04 -12.57 -8.73
N GLY A 44 8.23 -11.29 -8.40
CA GLY A 44 7.66 -10.18 -9.17
C GLY A 44 6.15 -9.96 -9.00
N TRP A 45 5.48 -10.66 -8.08
CA TRP A 45 4.04 -10.48 -7.88
C TRP A 45 3.70 -9.07 -7.39
N LEU A 46 2.83 -8.38 -8.14
CA LEU A 46 2.21 -7.13 -7.74
C LEU A 46 0.78 -7.39 -7.25
N SER A 47 0.36 -6.63 -6.24
CA SER A 47 -1.06 -6.65 -5.86
C SER A 47 -1.92 -6.15 -7.04
N PRO A 48 -3.16 -6.66 -7.23
CA PRO A 48 -3.97 -6.30 -8.41
C PRO A 48 -4.20 -4.80 -8.59
N SER A 49 -4.20 -4.04 -7.50
CA SER A 49 -4.28 -2.57 -7.54
C SER A 49 -3.00 -1.92 -8.08
N LEU A 50 -1.82 -2.43 -7.69
CA LEU A 50 -0.52 -1.93 -8.19
C LEU A 50 -0.30 -2.37 -9.64
N GLU A 51 -0.59 -3.63 -9.95
CA GLU A 51 -0.51 -4.19 -11.29
C GLU A 51 -1.37 -3.39 -12.28
N HIS A 52 -2.61 -3.08 -11.92
CA HIS A 52 -3.47 -2.25 -12.77
C HIS A 52 -2.87 -0.87 -13.06
N ARG A 53 -2.21 -0.22 -12.07
CA ARG A 53 -1.56 1.08 -12.28
C ARG A 53 -0.41 0.96 -13.28
N VAL A 54 0.44 -0.06 -13.13
CA VAL A 54 1.55 -0.34 -14.05
C VAL A 54 1.03 -0.59 -15.46
N LEU A 55 0.08 -1.52 -15.63
CA LEU A 55 -0.49 -1.88 -16.94
C LEU A 55 -1.19 -0.69 -17.62
N THR A 56 -1.83 0.18 -16.83
CA THR A 56 -2.47 1.40 -17.36
C THR A 56 -1.42 2.33 -17.95
N ILE A 57 -0.34 2.61 -17.20
CA ILE A 57 0.76 3.47 -17.65
C ILE A 57 1.42 2.86 -18.90
N GLU A 58 1.75 1.56 -18.85
CA GLU A 58 2.36 0.84 -19.97
C GLU A 58 1.50 0.91 -21.24
N THR A 59 0.18 0.76 -21.10
CA THR A 59 -0.77 0.87 -22.22
C THR A 59 -0.71 2.25 -22.86
N TRP A 60 -0.65 3.32 -22.06
CA TRP A 60 -0.56 4.69 -22.55
C TRP A 60 0.79 4.98 -23.21
N VAL A 61 1.89 4.56 -22.59
CA VAL A 61 3.24 4.68 -23.17
C VAL A 61 3.30 4.00 -24.53
N LYS A 62 2.84 2.74 -24.64
CA LYS A 62 2.80 2.00 -25.91
C LYS A 62 1.94 2.67 -26.97
N ARG A 63 0.85 3.33 -26.57
CA ARG A 63 0.00 4.09 -27.50
C ARG A 63 0.70 5.35 -27.99
N LEU A 64 1.33 6.11 -27.10
CA LEU A 64 2.04 7.34 -27.46
C LEU A 64 3.22 7.06 -28.40
N ILE A 65 4.01 6.01 -28.13
CA ILE A 65 5.12 5.58 -28.98
C ILE A 65 4.66 5.22 -30.40
N LYS A 66 3.42 4.74 -30.58
CA LYS A 66 2.88 4.46 -31.92
C LYS A 66 2.58 5.73 -32.73
N PHE A 67 2.28 6.85 -32.07
CA PHE A 67 1.95 8.11 -32.74
C PHE A 67 3.17 8.98 -33.01
N CYS A 68 4.21 8.86 -32.19
CA CYS A 68 5.41 9.69 -32.26
C CYS A 68 6.62 8.92 -31.73
N PRO A 69 7.81 9.05 -32.35
CA PRO A 69 9.04 8.52 -31.77
C PRO A 69 9.33 9.21 -30.43
N VAL A 70 9.29 8.44 -29.35
CA VAL A 70 9.63 8.92 -28.00
C VAL A 70 11.08 8.58 -27.72
N ASN A 71 11.93 9.59 -27.55
CA ASN A 71 13.36 9.41 -27.25
C ASN A 71 13.62 9.03 -25.80
N GLU A 72 12.90 9.65 -24.85
CA GLU A 72 13.14 9.49 -23.42
C GLU A 72 11.81 9.51 -22.63
N ILE A 73 11.78 8.77 -21.52
CA ILE A 73 10.63 8.71 -20.60
C ILE A 73 11.13 9.00 -19.20
N TRP A 74 10.66 10.11 -18.63
CA TRP A 74 10.95 10.51 -17.25
C TRP A 74 9.78 10.10 -16.36
N VAL A 75 10.07 9.29 -15.32
CA VAL A 75 9.05 8.85 -14.36
C VAL A 75 9.32 9.46 -13.01
N GLU A 76 8.49 10.40 -12.59
CA GLU A 76 8.56 10.97 -11.25
C GLU A 76 7.99 9.98 -10.22
N LYS A 77 8.85 9.55 -9.29
CA LYS A 77 8.44 8.70 -8.18
C LYS A 77 8.21 9.59 -6.95
N VAL A 78 6.94 9.91 -6.71
CA VAL A 78 6.51 10.66 -5.53
C VAL A 78 6.58 9.76 -4.28
N LYS A 79 7.80 9.52 -3.78
CA LYS A 79 8.04 8.85 -2.51
C LYS A 79 8.51 9.90 -1.51
N PHE A 80 7.57 10.50 -0.78
CA PHE A 80 7.90 11.37 0.34
C PHE A 80 8.18 10.52 1.58
N ASP A 81 9.31 10.78 2.22
CA ASP A 81 9.60 10.26 3.54
C ASP A 81 9.17 11.31 4.57
N THR A 82 7.93 11.19 5.03
CA THR A 82 7.32 12.18 5.93
C THR A 82 8.03 12.25 7.29
N GLN A 83 8.65 11.14 7.74
CA GLN A 83 9.42 11.13 8.99
C GLN A 83 10.75 11.87 8.80
N LYS A 84 11.45 11.61 7.70
CA LYS A 84 12.72 12.31 7.39
C LYS A 84 12.53 13.81 7.12
N MET A 85 11.36 14.22 6.63
CA MET A 85 11.01 15.64 6.48
C MET A 85 10.85 16.36 7.84
N GLN A 86 10.43 15.64 8.89
CA GLN A 86 10.30 16.19 10.24
C GLN A 86 11.61 16.11 11.02
N ASN A 87 12.33 15.00 10.90
CA ASN A 87 13.64 14.80 11.50
C ASN A 87 14.65 14.30 10.44
N PRO A 88 15.49 15.19 9.89
CA PRO A 88 16.46 14.84 8.84
C PRO A 88 17.50 13.80 9.24
N GLU A 89 17.81 13.69 10.53
CA GLU A 89 18.83 12.79 11.11
C GLU A 89 18.29 11.36 11.35
N ILE A 90 16.98 11.13 11.13
CA ILE A 90 16.33 9.87 11.50
C ILE A 90 16.98 8.65 10.83
N ASN A 91 17.31 7.63 11.63
CA ASN A 91 17.98 6.42 11.15
C ASN A 91 17.50 5.12 11.83
N GLY A 92 17.50 4.03 11.07
CA GLY A 92 17.35 2.67 11.57
C GLY A 92 16.10 2.44 12.42
N THR A 93 16.31 2.18 13.72
CA THR A 93 15.27 1.85 14.70
C THR A 93 14.29 2.99 14.97
N GLU A 94 14.69 4.24 14.74
CA GLU A 94 13.86 5.42 14.96
C GLU A 94 12.65 5.47 14.01
N TYR A 95 12.76 4.88 12.81
CA TYR A 95 11.60 4.73 11.91
C TYR A 95 10.51 3.82 12.50
N GLN A 96 10.89 2.88 13.36
CA GLN A 96 9.98 1.91 13.97
C GLN A 96 9.41 2.43 15.30
N GLN A 97 10.16 3.30 15.98
CA GLN A 97 9.75 3.94 17.23
C GLN A 97 8.92 5.19 16.92
N GLY A 98 7.60 5.02 16.95
CA GLY A 98 6.69 6.16 16.87
C GLY A 98 6.79 7.07 18.10
N GLU A 99 6.08 8.20 18.07
CA GLU A 99 6.08 9.21 19.13
C GLU A 99 5.72 8.67 20.53
N LEU A 100 4.97 7.57 20.59
CA LEU A 100 4.54 6.90 21.83
C LEU A 100 5.47 5.75 22.26
N ALA A 101 6.62 5.58 21.61
CA ALA A 101 7.56 4.51 21.97
C ALA A 101 8.06 4.73 23.40
N GLY A 102 7.73 3.79 24.29
CA GLY A 102 8.11 3.86 25.71
C GLY A 102 7.11 4.63 26.59
N TYR A 103 6.01 5.17 26.04
CA TYR A 103 4.97 5.85 26.81
C TYR A 103 3.64 5.10 26.78
N GLU A 104 2.95 5.07 27.93
CA GLU A 104 1.51 4.83 27.88
C GLU A 104 0.80 6.06 27.29
N VAL A 105 -0.23 5.84 26.47
CA VAL A 105 -0.98 6.93 25.80
C VAL A 105 -1.43 7.99 26.80
N ARG A 106 -1.85 7.57 27.99
CA ARG A 106 -2.30 8.48 29.07
C ARG A 106 -1.15 9.35 29.60
N GLU A 107 0.02 8.77 29.82
CA GLU A 107 1.19 9.50 30.32
C GLU A 107 1.64 10.54 29.30
N TYR A 108 1.71 10.16 28.03
CA TYR A 108 2.04 11.06 26.93
C TYR A 108 1.05 12.25 26.83
N LEU A 109 -0.26 12.01 26.98
CA LEU A 109 -1.26 13.07 26.96
C LEU A 109 -1.13 14.02 28.16
N LEU A 110 -0.82 13.51 29.36
CA LEU A 110 -0.63 14.34 30.55
C LEU A 110 0.64 15.20 30.45
N GLU A 111 1.72 14.65 29.88
CA GLU A 111 2.98 15.37 29.71
C GLU A 111 2.90 16.42 28.60
N LYS A 112 2.21 16.10 27.50
CA LYS A 112 2.08 17.01 26.35
C LYS A 112 1.25 18.27 26.63
N TRP A 113 0.26 18.20 27.51
CA TRP A 113 -0.61 19.35 27.83
C TRP A 113 -0.31 20.02 29.17
N GLY A 114 0.77 19.63 29.83
CA GLY A 114 1.12 20.10 31.17
C GLY A 114 0.25 19.45 32.23
N ARG A 115 0.90 18.98 33.30
CA ARG A 115 0.22 18.44 34.49
C ARG A 115 -0.74 19.43 35.12
#